data_AF-A0AAU9CSE6-F1
#
_entry.id   AF-A0AAU9CSE6-F1
#
_cell.length_a   1.000
_cell.length_b   1.000
_cell.length_c   1.000
_cell.angle_alpha   90.00
_cell.angle_beta   90.00
_cell.angle_gamma   90.00
#
_symmetry.space_group_name_H-M   'P 1'
#
loop_
_entity.id
_entity.type
_entity.pdbx_description
1 polymer ?
#
loop_
_entity_poly.entity_id
_entity_poly.type
_entity_poly.pdbx_seq_one_letter_code
_entity_poly.pdbx_strand_id
1 'polypeptide(L)'
;MQDTIIAITNVVSGIIIIAFFIFLMRSVYYFSFLRRERRPVKEVRVKIGDKLSEFRSLRNTHQCIDESLEKKYLKTLIEYQKISENNVTPLYRFQPYAEAIKVFLQMLVGFAIVFLIFAELFYKMGVFEYTSQTFYLFNESWIVKLVTDNSELEDLIKQPMLTTVAIGLATATGIELAYMLFTPGPDEAIQPVTMGVAALILAEIGKPDFEFTIDRTFSVVLLAMLIPIFLWVEHWFKNKDEKKE
;
A
#
# COMPACT_ATOMS: atom_id res chain seq x y z
N MET A 1 -44.93 1.27 11.04
CA MET A 1 -43.78 2.12 10.67
C MET A 1 -42.48 1.57 11.27
N GLN A 2 -42.44 1.23 12.57
CA GLN A 2 -41.29 0.56 13.19
C GLN A 2 -40.90 -0.77 12.52
N ASP A 3 -41.85 -1.65 12.21
CA ASP A 3 -41.53 -2.94 11.55
C ASP A 3 -40.87 -2.77 10.18
N THR A 4 -41.28 -1.73 9.44
CA THR A 4 -40.69 -1.39 8.14
C THR A 4 -39.25 -0.90 8.29
N ILE A 5 -38.97 -0.09 9.32
CA ILE A 5 -37.61 0.40 9.62
C ILE A 5 -36.70 -0.78 10.00
N ILE A 6 -37.16 -1.66 10.89
CA ILE A 6 -36.39 -2.86 11.32
C ILE A 6 -36.07 -3.76 10.10
N ALA A 7 -37.05 -4.01 9.24
CA ALA A 7 -36.86 -4.81 8.04
C ALA A 7 -35.79 -4.19 7.11
N ILE A 8 -35.82 -2.88 6.91
CA ILE A 8 -34.82 -2.17 6.10
C ILE A 8 -33.43 -2.27 6.73
N THR A 9 -33.30 -2.04 8.05
CA THR A 9 -32.01 -2.12 8.74
C THR A 9 -31.38 -3.51 8.63
N ASN A 10 -32.17 -4.57 8.82
CA ASN A 10 -31.69 -5.95 8.70
C ASN A 10 -31.23 -6.31 7.28
N VAL A 11 -31.94 -5.81 6.27
CA VAL A 11 -31.55 -5.99 4.86
C VAL A 11 -30.24 -5.26 4.58
N VAL A 12 -30.09 -4.02 5.04
CA VAL A 12 -28.86 -3.23 4.87
C VAL A 12 -27.68 -3.90 5.58
N SER A 13 -27.83 -4.34 6.83
CA SER A 13 -26.76 -5.05 7.55
C SER A 13 -26.39 -6.36 6.86
N GLY A 14 -27.38 -7.11 6.34
CA GLY A 14 -27.13 -8.34 5.59
C GLY A 14 -26.33 -8.08 4.32
N ILE A 15 -26.67 -7.03 3.57
CA ILE A 15 -25.93 -6.62 2.37
C ILE A 15 -24.48 -6.24 2.72
N ILE A 16 -24.27 -5.49 3.81
CA ILE A 16 -22.92 -5.09 4.26
C ILE A 16 -22.08 -6.32 4.61
N ILE A 17 -22.63 -7.28 5.36
CA ILE A 17 -21.93 -8.52 5.73
C ILE A 17 -21.57 -9.34 4.49
N ILE A 18 -22.51 -9.49 3.54
CA ILE A 18 -22.26 -10.22 2.29
C ILE A 18 -21.19 -9.52 1.46
N ALA A 19 -21.25 -8.19 1.32
CA ALA A 19 -20.26 -7.40 0.60
C ALA A 19 -18.87 -7.53 1.24
N PHE A 20 -18.80 -7.50 2.57
CA PHE A 20 -17.56 -7.73 3.32
C PHE A 20 -17.00 -9.13 3.05
N PHE A 21 -17.85 -10.17 3.10
CA PHE A 21 -17.42 -11.53 2.85
C PHE A 21 -16.92 -11.74 1.41
N ILE A 22 -17.61 -11.16 0.41
CA ILE A 22 -17.17 -11.17 -0.99
C ILE A 22 -15.81 -10.46 -1.14
N PHE A 23 -15.64 -9.31 -0.48
CA PHE A 23 -14.38 -8.57 -0.47
C PHE A 23 -13.24 -9.39 0.14
N LEU A 24 -13.49 -10.07 1.26
CA LEU A 24 -12.54 -10.94 1.93
C LEU A 24 -12.14 -12.13 1.05
N MET A 25 -13.13 -12.79 0.44
CA MET A 25 -12.90 -13.90 -0.49
C MET A 25 -12.12 -13.46 -1.73
N ARG A 26 -12.43 -12.29 -2.27
CA ARG A 26 -11.72 -11.71 -3.42
C ARG A 26 -10.28 -11.35 -3.06
N SER A 27 -10.04 -10.81 -1.86
CA SER A 27 -8.69 -10.55 -1.35
C SER A 27 -7.87 -11.83 -1.19
N VAL A 28 -8.46 -12.89 -0.62
CA VAL A 28 -7.81 -14.20 -0.47
C VAL A 28 -7.53 -14.85 -1.84
N TYR A 29 -8.46 -14.71 -2.78
CA TYR A 29 -8.27 -15.19 -4.15
C TYR A 29 -7.15 -14.43 -4.86
N TYR A 30 -7.14 -13.10 -4.77
CA TYR A 30 -6.11 -12.24 -5.36
C TYR A 30 -4.74 -12.54 -4.76
N PHE A 31 -4.68 -12.77 -3.44
CA PHE A 31 -3.48 -13.21 -2.75
C PHE A 31 -2.96 -14.56 -3.28
N SER A 32 -3.87 -15.51 -3.49
CA SER A 32 -3.53 -16.82 -4.06
C SER A 32 -3.07 -16.73 -5.52
N PHE A 33 -3.61 -15.76 -6.26
CA PHE A 33 -3.26 -15.49 -7.65
C PHE A 33 -1.90 -14.78 -7.80
N LEU A 34 -1.62 -13.76 -6.99
CA LEU A 34 -0.32 -13.08 -6.95
C LEU A 34 0.84 -14.06 -6.63
N ARG A 35 0.55 -15.08 -5.81
CA ARG A 35 1.50 -16.18 -5.52
C ARG A 35 1.86 -17.01 -6.76
N ARG A 36 1.04 -17.02 -7.80
CA ARG A 36 1.21 -17.85 -9.01
C ARG A 36 2.02 -17.18 -10.12
N GLU A 37 1.94 -15.86 -10.28
CA GLU A 37 2.50 -15.17 -11.45
C GLU A 37 3.94 -14.67 -11.28
N ARG A 38 4.38 -14.35 -10.05
CA ARG A 38 5.75 -13.82 -9.86
C ARG A 38 6.76 -14.93 -9.60
N ARG A 39 7.20 -15.59 -10.66
CA ARG A 39 8.55 -16.17 -10.71
C ARG A 39 9.51 -15.15 -11.34
N PRO A 40 10.17 -14.27 -10.56
CA PRO A 40 11.17 -13.33 -11.09
C PRO A 40 12.37 -14.02 -11.75
N VAL A 41 12.49 -15.33 -11.59
CA VAL A 41 13.49 -16.17 -12.26
C VAL A 41 13.29 -16.22 -13.79
N LYS A 42 12.12 -15.86 -14.34
CA LYS A 42 11.94 -15.89 -15.79
C LYS A 42 12.59 -14.70 -16.49
N GLU A 43 12.51 -13.49 -15.95
CA GLU A 43 12.91 -12.28 -16.69
C GLU A 43 14.45 -12.11 -16.75
N VAL A 44 15.16 -12.39 -15.65
CA VAL A 44 16.63 -12.44 -15.65
C VAL A 44 17.14 -13.57 -16.56
N ARG A 45 16.43 -14.71 -16.58
CA ARG A 45 16.79 -15.84 -17.45
C ARG A 45 16.47 -15.55 -18.93
N VAL A 46 15.49 -14.69 -19.22
CA VAL A 46 15.16 -14.22 -20.57
C VAL A 46 16.18 -13.18 -21.05
N LYS A 47 16.49 -12.12 -20.28
CA LYS A 47 17.54 -11.13 -20.67
C LYS A 47 18.91 -11.79 -20.86
N ILE A 48 19.28 -12.77 -20.03
CA ILE A 48 20.51 -13.57 -20.22
C ILE A 48 20.39 -14.44 -21.47
N GLY A 49 19.23 -15.07 -21.71
CA GLY A 49 18.96 -15.86 -22.90
C GLY A 49 19.05 -15.06 -24.19
N ASP A 50 18.51 -13.84 -24.21
CA ASP A 50 18.49 -12.95 -25.36
C ASP A 50 19.90 -12.46 -25.68
N LYS A 51 20.67 -12.00 -24.69
CA LYS A 51 22.09 -11.65 -24.89
C LYS A 51 22.94 -12.86 -25.31
N LEU A 52 22.66 -14.06 -24.79
CA LEU A 52 23.31 -15.28 -25.26
C LEU A 52 22.92 -15.61 -26.70
N SER A 53 21.68 -15.34 -27.11
CA SER A 53 21.19 -15.58 -28.47
C SER A 53 21.82 -14.61 -29.47
N GLU A 54 21.99 -13.34 -29.09
CA GLU A 54 22.69 -12.32 -29.86
C GLU A 54 24.18 -12.65 -30.00
N PHE A 55 24.82 -13.08 -28.91
CA PHE A 55 26.20 -13.55 -28.96
C PHE A 55 26.36 -14.78 -29.85
N ARG A 56 25.36 -15.68 -29.86
CA ARG A 56 25.33 -16.87 -30.72
C ARG A 56 25.07 -16.50 -32.19
N SER A 57 24.30 -15.45 -32.46
CA SER A 57 24.07 -14.95 -33.83
C SER A 57 25.36 -14.33 -34.38
N LEU A 58 26.05 -13.49 -33.60
CA LEU A 58 27.34 -12.88 -33.95
C LEU A 58 28.44 -13.93 -34.20
N ARG A 59 28.44 -15.01 -33.41
CA ARG A 59 29.34 -16.16 -33.65
C ARG A 59 29.09 -16.82 -35.00
N ASN A 60 27.84 -16.93 -35.44
CA ASN A 60 27.51 -17.56 -36.72
C ASN A 60 27.83 -16.66 -37.93
N THR A 61 27.80 -15.32 -37.77
CA THR A 61 28.13 -14.37 -38.84
C THR A 61 29.62 -14.05 -38.95
N HIS A 62 30.43 -14.30 -37.93
CA HIS A 62 31.87 -14.02 -37.96
C HIS A 62 32.69 -15.29 -37.71
N GLN A 63 33.24 -15.85 -38.78
CA GLN A 63 33.89 -17.17 -38.79
C GLN A 63 35.26 -17.23 -38.08
N CYS A 64 35.74 -16.13 -37.46
CA CYS A 64 37.02 -16.07 -36.75
C CYS A 64 36.95 -15.21 -35.47
N ILE A 65 35.94 -15.39 -34.62
CA ILE A 65 36.00 -14.80 -33.27
C ILE A 65 37.04 -15.60 -32.47
N ASP A 66 38.08 -14.90 -32.02
CA ASP A 66 39.16 -15.46 -31.20
C ASP A 66 38.59 -16.07 -29.90
N GLU A 67 38.87 -17.36 -29.66
CA GLU A 67 38.46 -18.10 -28.46
C GLU A 67 38.86 -17.37 -27.15
N SER A 68 39.93 -16.57 -27.21
CA SER A 68 40.39 -15.72 -26.11
C SER A 68 39.33 -14.70 -25.68
N LEU A 69 38.66 -14.06 -26.64
CA LEU A 69 37.66 -13.02 -26.39
C LEU A 69 36.39 -13.61 -25.78
N GLU A 70 35.98 -14.79 -26.26
CA GLU A 70 34.82 -15.52 -25.75
C GLU A 70 35.02 -15.93 -24.28
N LYS A 71 36.18 -16.51 -23.94
CA LYS A 71 36.50 -16.86 -22.55
C LYS A 71 36.52 -15.65 -21.63
N LYS A 72 37.02 -14.51 -22.11
CA LYS A 72 37.03 -13.25 -21.34
C LYS A 72 35.60 -12.76 -21.08
N TYR A 73 34.73 -12.76 -22.07
CA TYR A 73 33.32 -12.36 -21.92
C TYR A 73 32.54 -13.29 -20.98
N LEU A 74 32.68 -14.61 -21.16
CA LEU A 74 32.04 -15.61 -20.30
C LEU A 74 32.49 -15.47 -18.84
N LYS A 75 33.77 -15.22 -18.60
CA LYS A 75 34.30 -14.99 -17.25
C LYS A 75 33.66 -13.77 -16.60
N THR A 76 33.55 -12.65 -17.33
CA THR A 76 32.90 -11.44 -16.81
C THR A 76 31.42 -11.67 -16.51
N LEU A 77 30.69 -12.40 -17.37
CA LEU A 77 29.28 -12.73 -17.15
C LEU A 77 29.08 -13.61 -15.91
N ILE A 78 29.92 -14.64 -15.74
CA ILE A 78 29.88 -15.52 -14.55
C ILE A 78 30.21 -14.71 -13.29
N GLU A 79 31.16 -13.78 -13.36
CA GLU A 79 31.54 -12.93 -12.24
C GLU A 79 30.42 -11.96 -11.85
N TYR A 80 29.75 -11.32 -12.83
CA TYR A 80 28.54 -10.53 -12.58
C TYR A 80 27.42 -11.36 -11.97
N GLN A 81 27.18 -12.56 -12.50
CA GLN A 81 26.17 -13.47 -11.97
C GLN A 81 26.49 -13.86 -10.52
N LYS A 82 27.75 -14.17 -10.22
CA LYS A 82 28.20 -14.57 -8.89
C LYS A 82 28.18 -13.40 -7.89
N ILE A 83 28.50 -12.17 -8.32
CA ILE A 83 28.38 -10.96 -7.51
C ILE A 83 26.90 -10.66 -7.23
N SER A 84 26.04 -10.79 -8.24
CA SER A 84 24.60 -10.63 -8.07
C SER A 84 24.04 -11.68 -7.11
N GLU A 85 24.45 -12.94 -7.22
CA GLU A 85 23.97 -14.05 -6.41
C GLU A 85 24.51 -14.02 -4.97
N ASN A 86 25.75 -13.57 -4.74
CA ASN A 86 26.33 -13.41 -3.41
C ASN A 86 25.94 -12.11 -2.70
N ASN A 87 25.53 -11.06 -3.42
CA ASN A 87 25.06 -9.81 -2.82
C ASN A 87 23.55 -9.78 -2.53
N VAL A 88 22.82 -10.86 -2.85
CA VAL A 88 21.45 -11.02 -2.37
C VAL A 88 21.52 -11.25 -0.86
N THR A 89 21.38 -10.18 -0.08
CA THR A 89 21.26 -10.30 1.37
C THR A 89 20.15 -11.31 1.70
N PRO A 90 20.30 -12.11 2.78
CA PRO A 90 19.31 -13.15 3.14
C PRO A 90 17.89 -12.60 3.32
N LEU A 91 17.76 -11.28 3.48
CA LEU A 91 16.50 -10.56 3.64
C LEU A 91 15.62 -10.61 2.37
N TYR A 92 16.19 -10.59 1.16
CA TYR A 92 15.42 -10.65 -0.10
C TYR A 92 14.70 -11.98 -0.32
N ARG A 93 15.16 -13.06 0.34
CA ARG A 93 14.45 -14.35 0.31
C ARG A 93 13.03 -14.23 0.87
N PHE A 94 12.79 -13.26 1.75
CA PHE A 94 11.48 -13.00 2.36
C PHE A 94 10.64 -11.95 1.64
N GLN A 95 11.17 -11.28 0.59
CA GLN A 95 10.45 -10.28 -0.19
C GLN A 95 9.03 -10.70 -0.62
N PRO A 96 8.77 -11.91 -1.17
CA PRO A 96 7.41 -12.28 -1.58
C PRO A 96 6.45 -12.42 -0.39
N TYR A 97 6.95 -12.81 0.78
CA TYR A 97 6.14 -12.89 2.00
C TYR A 97 5.89 -11.49 2.57
N ALA A 98 6.91 -10.62 2.58
CA ALA A 98 6.78 -9.24 3.02
C ALA A 98 5.79 -8.46 2.14
N GLU A 99 5.83 -8.65 0.82
CA GLU A 99 4.89 -8.02 -0.11
C GLU A 99 3.45 -8.49 0.13
N ALA A 100 3.27 -9.80 0.33
CA ALA A 100 2.00 -10.40 0.71
C ALA A 100 1.44 -9.79 2.01
N ILE A 101 2.26 -9.70 3.04
CA ILE A 101 1.88 -9.10 4.33
C ILE A 101 1.55 -7.62 4.17
N LYS A 102 2.36 -6.87 3.42
CA LYS A 102 2.12 -5.45 3.10
C LYS A 102 0.74 -5.25 2.50
N VAL A 103 0.43 -5.97 1.42
CA VAL A 103 -0.84 -5.86 0.71
C VAL A 103 -2.02 -6.24 1.62
N PHE A 104 -1.87 -7.31 2.41
CA PHE A 104 -2.88 -7.70 3.39
C PHE A 104 -3.15 -6.62 4.45
N LEU A 105 -2.09 -6.06 5.05
CA LEU A 105 -2.20 -5.00 6.04
C LEU A 105 -2.80 -3.71 5.43
N GLN A 106 -2.40 -3.32 4.23
CA GLN A 106 -2.96 -2.18 3.52
C GLN A 106 -4.45 -2.37 3.23
N MET A 107 -4.89 -3.58 2.84
CA MET A 107 -6.31 -3.89 2.66
C MET A 107 -7.09 -3.83 3.98
N LEU A 108 -6.50 -4.31 5.08
CA LEU A 108 -7.11 -4.23 6.41
C LEU A 108 -7.29 -2.76 6.84
N VAL A 109 -6.25 -1.94 6.68
CA VAL A 109 -6.30 -0.49 6.95
C VAL A 109 -7.36 0.20 6.09
N GLY A 110 -7.37 -0.06 4.78
CA GLY A 110 -8.37 0.48 3.87
C GLY A 110 -9.80 0.12 4.28
N PHE A 111 -10.03 -1.14 4.65
CA PHE A 111 -11.32 -1.60 5.16
C PHE A 111 -11.71 -0.90 6.47
N ALA A 112 -10.78 -0.77 7.41
CA ALA A 112 -11.02 -0.10 8.69
C ALA A 112 -11.39 1.37 8.49
N ILE A 113 -10.69 2.09 7.60
CA ILE A 113 -11.01 3.50 7.28
C ILE A 113 -12.43 3.62 6.70
N VAL A 114 -12.76 2.79 5.71
CA VAL A 114 -14.09 2.80 5.09
C VAL A 114 -15.16 2.53 6.15
N PHE A 115 -14.94 1.52 7.00
CA PHE A 115 -15.85 1.20 8.09
C PHE A 115 -16.02 2.38 9.08
N LEU A 116 -14.93 3.03 9.49
CA LEU A 116 -14.96 4.20 10.38
C LEU A 116 -15.71 5.38 9.75
N ILE A 117 -15.48 5.67 8.47
CA ILE A 117 -16.21 6.71 7.72
C ILE A 117 -17.70 6.42 7.71
N PHE A 118 -18.10 5.18 7.43
CA PHE A 118 -19.51 4.79 7.46
C PHE A 118 -20.09 4.95 8.88
N ALA A 119 -19.37 4.51 9.91
CA ALA A 119 -19.80 4.66 11.29
C ALA A 119 -20.01 6.15 11.66
N GLU A 120 -19.08 7.03 11.29
CA GLU A 120 -19.21 8.49 11.47
C GLU A 120 -20.43 9.05 10.73
N LEU A 121 -20.67 8.62 9.48
CA LEU A 121 -21.84 9.03 8.70
C LEU A 121 -23.15 8.59 9.36
N PHE A 122 -23.23 7.34 9.82
CA PHE A 122 -24.41 6.83 10.51
C PHE A 122 -24.68 7.55 11.84
N TYR A 123 -23.62 7.88 12.57
CA TYR A 123 -23.71 8.68 13.79
C TYR A 123 -24.27 10.08 13.50
N LYS A 124 -23.70 10.80 12.51
CA LYS A 124 -24.14 12.15 12.12
C LYS A 124 -25.56 12.20 11.57
N MET A 125 -26.01 11.15 10.89
CA MET A 125 -27.38 11.06 10.38
C MET A 125 -28.43 10.79 11.47
N GLY A 126 -28.05 10.64 12.74
CA GLY A 126 -28.99 10.37 13.84
C GLY A 126 -29.68 9.01 13.73
N VAL A 127 -29.16 8.10 12.87
CA VAL A 127 -29.72 6.76 12.69
C VAL A 127 -29.69 5.99 14.00
N PHE A 128 -28.67 6.24 14.84
CA PHE A 128 -28.53 5.67 16.18
C PHE A 128 -29.59 6.18 17.17
N GLU A 129 -30.02 7.43 17.05
CA GLU A 129 -31.01 8.03 17.97
C GLU A 129 -32.40 7.41 17.74
N TYR A 130 -32.78 7.21 16.47
CA TYR A 130 -34.03 6.53 16.08
C TYR A 130 -34.01 5.01 16.30
N THR A 131 -32.83 4.38 16.31
CA THR A 131 -32.72 2.93 16.55
C THR A 131 -32.59 2.55 18.01
N SER A 132 -32.35 3.48 18.94
CA SER A 132 -32.22 3.18 20.39
C SER A 132 -33.37 2.33 20.97
N GLN A 133 -34.59 2.41 20.43
CA GLN A 133 -35.73 1.58 20.85
C GLN A 133 -35.71 0.15 20.28
N THR A 134 -35.06 -0.08 19.13
CA THR A 134 -34.85 -1.41 18.52
C THR A 134 -33.48 -2.01 18.85
N PHE A 135 -32.54 -1.18 19.30
CA PHE A 135 -31.16 -1.52 19.62
C PHE A 135 -31.00 -2.31 20.92
N TYR A 136 -31.99 -2.33 21.81
CA TYR A 136 -31.98 -3.17 23.01
C TYR A 136 -31.83 -4.66 22.70
N LEU A 137 -32.25 -5.12 21.51
CA LEU A 137 -32.03 -6.51 21.06
C LEU A 137 -30.64 -6.74 20.42
N PHE A 138 -29.95 -5.67 19.98
CA PHE A 138 -28.60 -5.71 19.42
C PHE A 138 -27.50 -5.31 20.42
N ASN A 139 -27.87 -4.90 21.63
CA ASN A 139 -27.00 -4.48 22.74
C ASN A 139 -26.09 -5.61 23.27
N GLU A 140 -26.37 -6.87 22.92
CA GLU A 140 -25.50 -8.03 23.17
C GLU A 140 -24.45 -8.24 22.06
N SER A 141 -24.49 -7.45 20.97
CA SER A 141 -23.48 -7.58 19.93
C SER A 141 -22.15 -7.02 20.43
N TRP A 142 -21.13 -7.88 20.41
CA TRP A 142 -19.76 -7.57 20.82
C TRP A 142 -19.20 -6.29 20.18
N ILE A 143 -19.72 -5.86 19.02
CA ILE A 143 -19.30 -4.65 18.28
C ILE A 143 -19.69 -3.39 19.04
N VAL A 144 -20.90 -3.30 19.57
CA VAL A 144 -21.37 -2.13 20.34
C VAL A 144 -20.53 -1.99 21.59
N LYS A 145 -20.34 -3.11 22.30
CA LYS A 145 -19.52 -3.17 23.50
C LYS A 145 -18.06 -2.81 23.23
N LEU A 146 -17.50 -3.27 22.11
CA LEU A 146 -16.16 -2.87 21.67
C LEU A 146 -16.06 -1.37 21.40
N VAL A 147 -17.09 -0.75 20.81
CA VAL A 147 -17.07 0.69 20.53
C VAL A 147 -17.32 1.53 21.78
N THR A 148 -18.21 1.11 22.68
CA THR A 148 -18.58 1.87 23.88
C THR A 148 -17.65 1.66 25.08
N ASP A 149 -17.03 0.49 25.24
CA ASP A 149 -16.08 0.25 26.34
C ASP A 149 -14.68 0.82 26.04
N ASN A 150 -14.38 1.15 24.78
CA ASN A 150 -13.08 1.71 24.40
C ASN A 150 -13.19 3.22 24.17
N SER A 151 -12.84 4.00 25.19
CA SER A 151 -12.82 5.47 25.11
C SER A 151 -11.98 5.99 23.94
N GLU A 152 -10.93 5.28 23.55
CA GLU A 152 -10.08 5.63 22.40
C GLU A 152 -10.82 5.51 21.05
N LEU A 153 -11.73 4.54 20.90
CA LEU A 153 -12.52 4.37 19.68
C LEU A 153 -13.62 5.43 19.57
N GLU A 154 -14.21 5.82 20.70
CA GLU A 154 -15.18 6.92 20.74
C GLU A 154 -14.54 8.24 20.27
N ASP A 155 -13.32 8.54 20.75
CA ASP A 155 -12.58 9.71 20.32
C ASP A 155 -12.23 9.67 18.82
N LEU A 156 -11.89 8.49 18.28
CA LEU A 156 -11.64 8.29 16.84
C LEU A 156 -12.89 8.52 15.98
N ILE A 157 -14.06 8.04 16.40
CA ILE A 157 -15.32 8.20 15.63
C ILE A 157 -15.80 9.66 15.63
N LYS A 158 -15.49 10.42 16.69
CA LYS A 158 -15.83 11.85 16.78
C LYS A 158 -14.91 12.74 15.96
N GLN A 159 -13.76 12.23 15.50
CA GLN A 159 -12.84 13.05 14.70
C GLN A 159 -13.46 13.39 13.34
N PRO A 160 -13.07 14.55 12.76
CA PRO A 160 -13.45 14.87 11.40
C PRO A 160 -12.96 13.78 10.43
N MET A 161 -13.84 13.38 9.50
CA MET A 161 -13.55 12.42 8.43
C MET A 161 -12.18 12.59 7.75
N LEU A 162 -11.73 13.84 7.57
CA LEU A 162 -10.42 14.14 6.97
C LEU A 162 -9.25 13.60 7.82
N THR A 163 -9.34 13.72 9.14
CA THR A 163 -8.35 13.23 10.09
C THR A 163 -8.34 11.71 10.13
N THR A 164 -9.52 11.06 10.04
CA THR A 164 -9.64 9.60 9.93
C THR A 164 -8.91 9.08 8.68
N VAL A 165 -9.11 9.73 7.53
CA VAL A 165 -8.39 9.40 6.29
C VAL A 165 -6.89 9.64 6.45
N ALA A 166 -6.50 10.73 7.10
CA ALA A 166 -5.10 11.06 7.33
C ALA A 166 -4.37 10.01 8.20
N ILE A 167 -4.98 9.56 9.30
CA ILE A 167 -4.46 8.49 10.16
C ILE A 167 -4.31 7.19 9.36
N GLY A 168 -5.32 6.89 8.54
CA GLY A 168 -5.30 5.73 7.65
C GLY A 168 -4.14 5.75 6.65
N LEU A 169 -3.94 6.88 5.97
CA LEU A 169 -2.84 7.09 5.04
C LEU A 169 -1.48 7.02 5.75
N ALA A 170 -1.34 7.65 6.92
CA ALA A 170 -0.12 7.60 7.71
C ALA A 170 0.24 6.16 8.12
N THR A 171 -0.77 5.36 8.50
CA THR A 171 -0.61 3.93 8.82
C THR A 171 -0.18 3.14 7.59
N ALA A 172 -0.81 3.38 6.44
CA ALA A 172 -0.43 2.77 5.17
C ALA A 172 1.02 3.14 4.79
N THR A 173 1.44 4.38 5.03
CA THR A 173 2.83 4.82 4.80
C THR A 173 3.79 4.07 5.70
N GLY A 174 3.49 3.90 6.98
CA GLY A 174 4.31 3.10 7.90
C GLY A 174 4.50 1.66 7.42
N ILE A 175 3.43 1.05 6.89
CA ILE A 175 3.48 -0.30 6.31
C ILE A 175 4.38 -0.34 5.06
N GLU A 176 4.30 0.67 4.18
CA GLU A 176 5.19 0.74 3.02
C GLU A 176 6.65 1.00 3.40
N LEU A 177 6.90 1.91 4.35
CA LEU A 177 8.23 2.16 4.91
C LEU A 177 8.85 0.89 5.49
N ALA A 178 8.06 0.09 6.21
CA ALA A 178 8.51 -1.19 6.74
C ALA A 178 8.80 -2.21 5.62
N TYR A 179 7.98 -2.25 4.56
CA TYR A 179 8.20 -3.13 3.42
C TYR A 179 9.51 -2.81 2.68
N MET A 180 9.94 -1.55 2.64
CA MET A 180 11.19 -1.18 1.97
C MET A 180 12.45 -1.71 2.63
N LEU A 181 12.38 -2.15 3.88
CA LEU A 181 13.49 -2.91 4.48
C LEU A 181 13.76 -4.21 3.71
N PHE A 182 12.81 -4.69 2.90
CA PHE A 182 12.92 -5.90 2.08
C PHE A 182 13.15 -5.61 0.59
N THR A 183 13.28 -4.34 0.18
CA THR A 183 13.50 -3.96 -1.22
C THR A 183 14.88 -3.31 -1.43
N PRO A 184 15.48 -3.45 -2.63
CA PRO A 184 16.88 -3.07 -2.84
C PRO A 184 17.09 -1.59 -3.14
N GLY A 185 16.04 -0.87 -3.52
CA GLY A 185 16.12 0.49 -4.03
C GLY A 185 15.84 1.56 -2.97
N PRO A 186 16.79 2.42 -2.61
CA PRO A 186 16.50 3.61 -1.79
C PRO A 186 15.59 4.61 -2.52
N ASP A 187 15.51 4.53 -3.85
CA ASP A 187 14.60 5.30 -4.71
C ASP A 187 13.13 4.92 -4.53
N GLU A 188 12.84 3.69 -4.07
CA GLU A 188 11.48 3.25 -3.75
C GLU A 188 10.90 4.00 -2.53
N ALA A 189 11.74 4.66 -1.72
CA ALA A 189 11.32 5.41 -0.53
C ALA A 189 10.61 6.73 -0.79
N ILE A 190 10.74 7.26 -1.99
CA ILE A 190 10.17 8.56 -2.31
C ILE A 190 8.63 8.48 -2.32
N GLN A 191 8.05 7.38 -2.80
CA GLN A 191 6.60 7.22 -2.89
C GLN A 191 5.92 7.12 -1.51
N PRO A 192 6.36 6.25 -0.58
CA PRO A 192 5.80 6.20 0.77
C PRO A 192 5.97 7.52 1.53
N VAL A 193 7.12 8.18 1.38
CA VAL A 193 7.37 9.49 1.99
C VAL A 193 6.40 10.54 1.46
N THR A 194 6.17 10.58 0.14
CA THR A 194 5.18 11.49 -0.48
C THR A 194 3.78 11.24 0.07
N MET A 195 3.38 9.98 0.21
CA MET A 195 2.10 9.61 0.84
C MET A 195 2.03 10.04 2.31
N GLY A 196 3.12 9.89 3.07
CA GLY A 196 3.21 10.31 4.46
C GLY A 196 3.09 11.82 4.65
N VAL A 197 3.72 12.59 3.75
CA VAL A 197 3.57 14.05 3.74
C VAL A 197 2.13 14.45 3.40
N ALA A 198 1.51 13.81 2.42
CA ALA A 198 0.10 14.04 2.11
C ALA A 198 -0.80 13.72 3.31
N ALA A 199 -0.55 12.61 4.01
CA ALA A 199 -1.26 12.26 5.24
C ALA A 199 -1.09 13.34 6.32
N LEU A 200 0.12 13.88 6.50
CA LEU A 200 0.37 14.93 7.49
C LEU A 200 -0.33 16.25 7.16
N ILE A 201 -0.38 16.63 5.88
CA ILE A 201 -1.16 17.78 5.41
C ILE A 201 -2.64 17.60 5.74
N LEU A 202 -3.20 16.42 5.43
CA LEU A 202 -4.60 16.11 5.70
C LEU A 202 -4.90 16.09 7.20
N ALA A 203 -4.00 15.56 8.02
CA ALA A 203 -4.13 15.54 9.47
C ALA A 203 -4.15 16.96 10.06
N GLU A 204 -3.33 17.87 9.54
CA GLU A 204 -3.27 19.24 10.03
C GLU A 204 -4.54 20.01 9.66
N ILE A 205 -4.97 19.91 8.40
CA ILE A 205 -6.20 20.56 7.91
C ILE A 205 -7.46 19.96 8.54
N GLY A 206 -7.41 18.67 8.91
CA GLY A 206 -8.53 17.93 9.49
C GLY A 206 -8.84 18.26 10.95
N LYS A 207 -7.99 19.03 11.64
CA LYS A 207 -8.23 19.41 13.05
C LYS A 207 -9.51 20.24 13.17
N PRO A 208 -10.38 19.98 14.17
CA PRO A 208 -11.63 20.73 14.35
C PRO A 208 -11.40 22.22 14.63
N ASP A 209 -10.29 22.55 15.30
CA ASP A 209 -9.89 23.92 15.63
C ASP A 209 -8.93 24.51 14.59
N PHE A 210 -9.06 24.07 13.32
CA PHE A 210 -8.26 24.60 12.23
C PHE A 210 -8.73 26.02 11.87
N GLU A 211 -8.11 27.00 12.52
CA GLU A 211 -8.23 28.41 12.14
C GLU A 211 -7.12 28.79 11.14
N PHE A 212 -7.50 29.59 10.14
CA PHE A 212 -6.57 30.15 9.15
C PHE A 212 -5.71 31.25 9.79
N THR A 213 -4.74 30.86 10.59
CA THR A 213 -3.66 31.74 11.02
C THR A 213 -2.56 31.77 9.95
N ILE A 214 -1.87 32.90 9.82
CA ILE A 214 -0.78 33.07 8.84
C ILE A 214 0.29 31.99 9.06
N ASP A 215 0.65 31.72 10.31
CA ASP A 215 1.69 30.75 10.68
C ASP A 215 1.33 29.32 10.26
N ARG A 216 0.08 28.89 10.51
CA ARG A 216 -0.39 27.55 10.12
C ARG A 216 -0.53 27.42 8.61
N THR A 217 -1.12 28.44 7.97
CA THR A 217 -1.29 28.46 6.51
C THR A 217 0.06 28.37 5.82
N PHE A 218 1.04 29.15 6.28
CA PHE A 218 2.41 29.10 5.78
C PHE A 218 3.05 27.72 5.99
N SER A 219 2.87 27.11 7.16
CA SER A 219 3.37 25.76 7.46
C SER A 219 2.79 24.69 6.52
N VAL A 220 1.47 24.73 6.28
CA VAL A 220 0.78 23.80 5.37
C VAL A 220 1.24 24.01 3.92
N VAL A 221 1.40 25.26 3.48
CA VAL A 221 1.90 25.57 2.13
C VAL A 221 3.33 25.09 1.95
N LEU A 222 4.21 25.32 2.93
CA LEU A 222 5.58 24.83 2.93
C LEU A 222 5.62 23.30 2.83
N LEU A 223 4.78 22.62 3.60
CA LEU A 223 4.66 21.16 3.59
C LEU A 223 4.12 20.65 2.24
N ALA A 224 3.11 21.31 1.67
CA ALA A 224 2.56 20.99 0.35
C ALA A 224 3.58 21.15 -0.78
N MET A 225 4.50 22.11 -0.67
CA MET A 225 5.61 22.28 -1.62
C MET A 225 6.62 21.11 -1.60
N LEU A 226 6.66 20.28 -0.55
CA LEU A 226 7.52 19.09 -0.54
C LEU A 226 7.06 18.02 -1.54
N ILE A 227 5.76 17.91 -1.81
CA ILE A 227 5.21 16.91 -2.75
C ILE A 227 5.81 17.07 -4.17
N PRO A 228 5.73 18.24 -4.84
CA PRO A 228 6.32 18.40 -6.16
C PRO A 228 7.85 18.27 -6.14
N ILE A 229 8.52 18.64 -5.04
CA ILE A 229 9.96 18.42 -4.88
C ILE A 229 10.27 16.91 -4.89
N PHE A 230 9.53 16.11 -4.12
CA PHE A 230 9.73 14.66 -4.11
C PHE A 230 9.41 14.01 -5.46
N LEU A 231 8.34 14.41 -6.12
CA LEU A 231 8.02 13.91 -7.47
C LEU A 231 9.11 14.28 -8.49
N TRP A 232 9.69 15.48 -8.38
CA TRP A 232 10.81 15.88 -9.22
C TRP A 232 12.07 15.06 -8.95
N VAL A 233 12.38 14.80 -7.68
CA VAL A 233 13.50 13.94 -7.27
C VAL A 233 13.31 12.50 -7.79
N GLU A 234 12.11 11.94 -7.64
CA GLU A 234 11.75 10.62 -8.19
C GLU A 234 11.98 10.55 -9.69
N HIS A 235 11.48 11.56 -10.42
CA HIS A 235 11.65 11.64 -11.87
C HIS A 235 13.14 11.74 -12.27
N TRP A 236 13.93 12.50 -11.51
CA TRP A 236 15.36 12.62 -11.76
C TRP A 236 16.13 11.31 -11.54
N PHE A 237 15.76 10.51 -10.53
CA PHE A 237 16.35 9.19 -10.30
C PHE A 237 16.02 8.24 -11.45
N LYS A 238 14.75 8.16 -11.87
CA LYS A 238 14.32 7.32 -13.00
C LYS A 238 15.10 7.62 -14.29
N ASN A 239 15.27 8.91 -14.61
CA ASN A 239 16.02 9.33 -15.81
C ASN A 239 17.52 8.98 -15.77
N LYS A 240 18.11 8.77 -14.59
CA LYS A 240 19.52 8.39 -14.48
C LYS A 240 19.77 6.92 -14.79
N ASP A 241 18.81 6.06 -14.52
CA ASP A 241 18.95 4.64 -14.75
C ASP A 241 18.73 4.28 -16.23
N GLU A 242 17.85 5.01 -16.92
CA GLU A 242 17.66 4.88 -18.38
C GLU A 242 18.90 5.21 -19.20
N LYS A 243 19.77 6.11 -18.71
CA LYS A 243 21.01 6.50 -19.43
C LYS A 243 22.16 5.50 -19.26
N LYS A 244 21.99 4.47 -18.44
CA LYS A 244 23.01 3.43 -18.19
C LYS A 244 22.76 2.14 -18.98
N GLU A 245 21.56 1.96 -19.55
CA GLU A 245 21.25 0.88 -20.50
C GLU A 245 21.61 1.27 -21.94
#